data_AF-A0A5I2Q4R7-F1
#
_entry.id   AF-A0A5I2Q4R7-F1
#
_cell.length_a   1.000
_cell.length_b   1.000
_cell.length_c   1.000
_cell.angle_alpha   90.00
_cell.angle_beta   90.00
_cell.angle_gamma   90.00
#
_symmetry.space_group_name_H-M   'P 1'
#
loop_
_entity.id
_entity.type
_entity.pdbx_description
1 polymer ?
#
loop_
_entity_poly.entity_id
_entity_poly.type
_entity_poly.pdbx_seq_one_letter_code
_entity_poly.pdbx_strand_id
1 'polypeptide(L)'
;MQYAATAPLNVEESDRLSFLPYLFGDDFMIAEMQVYALARKMITGYEGGFWHFIRLPDGGGYMMPDCGPVHLTNSENWFDSTVSADAAGIILTSLAINRRLWAHHACGHAALTHLFRTRDAQLWSHIEFHPECNAIYAALD
;
A
#
# COMPACT_ATOMS: atom_id res chain seq x y z
N MET A 1 5.14 -19.79 25.74
CA MET A 1 4.59 -18.85 24.74
C MET A 1 5.74 -18.37 23.89
N GLN A 2 5.97 -19.03 22.75
CA GLN A 2 7.00 -18.63 21.78
C GLN A 2 6.35 -17.59 20.87
N TYR A 3 6.77 -16.33 20.99
CA TYR A 3 6.50 -15.33 19.97
C TYR A 3 7.21 -15.80 18.70
N ALA A 4 6.43 -16.15 17.68
CA ALA A 4 6.95 -16.46 16.37
C ALA A 4 7.71 -15.23 15.87
N ALA A 5 9.02 -15.38 15.65
CA ALA A 5 9.80 -14.40 14.93
C ALA A 5 9.27 -14.38 13.48
N THR A 6 8.38 -13.44 13.19
CA THR A 6 8.10 -13.01 11.82
C THR A 6 9.43 -12.51 11.26
N ALA A 7 9.99 -13.27 10.32
CA ALA A 7 11.17 -12.89 9.56
C ALA A 7 11.03 -11.45 9.05
N PRO A 8 12.13 -10.69 8.90
CA PRO A 8 12.03 -9.34 8.37
C PRO A 8 11.52 -9.41 6.93
N LEU A 9 10.23 -9.16 6.75
CA LEU A 9 9.62 -8.89 5.44
C LEU A 9 9.98 -7.48 4.95
N ASN A 10 10.68 -6.71 5.79
CA ASN A 10 11.28 -5.44 5.45
C ASN A 10 12.38 -5.65 4.42
N VAL A 11 12.13 -5.15 3.22
CA VAL A 11 13.13 -5.01 2.16
C VAL A 11 14.24 -4.09 2.68
N GLU A 12 15.49 -4.56 2.66
CA GLU A 12 16.66 -3.76 3.00
C GLU A 12 16.73 -2.50 2.11
N GLU A 13 17.28 -1.40 2.63
CA GLU A 13 17.34 -0.12 1.89
C GLU A 13 18.03 -0.25 0.51
N SER A 14 18.96 -1.20 0.38
CA SER A 14 19.64 -1.54 -0.87
C SER A 14 18.69 -2.10 -1.95
N ASP A 15 17.63 -2.81 -1.54
CA ASP A 15 16.63 -3.39 -2.42
C ASP A 15 15.42 -2.46 -2.66
N ARG A 16 15.30 -1.34 -1.92
CA ARG A 16 14.26 -0.31 -2.17
C ARG A 16 14.24 0.14 -3.62
N LEU A 17 15.42 0.42 -4.18
CA LEU A 17 15.59 0.88 -5.56
C LEU A 17 15.07 -0.13 -6.58
N SER A 18 15.08 -1.42 -6.24
CA SER A 18 14.61 -2.51 -7.10
C SER A 18 13.16 -2.91 -6.81
N PHE A 19 12.66 -2.63 -5.60
CA PHE A 19 11.32 -3.02 -5.17
C PHE A 19 10.23 -2.18 -5.84
N LEU A 20 10.41 -0.86 -5.92
CA LEU A 20 9.46 0.04 -6.57
C LEU A 20 9.20 -0.34 -8.05
N PRO A 21 10.23 -0.54 -8.90
CA PRO A 21 10.00 -1.01 -10.26
C PRO A 21 9.46 -2.44 -10.32
N TYR A 22 9.73 -3.29 -9.33
CA TYR A 22 9.08 -4.61 -9.23
C TYR A 22 7.59 -4.54 -8.88
N LEU A 23 7.20 -3.60 -8.02
CA LEU A 23 5.83 -3.42 -7.55
C LEU A 23 4.98 -2.69 -8.58
N PHE A 24 5.46 -1.55 -9.09
CA PHE A 24 4.72 -0.64 -9.96
C PHE A 24 5.13 -0.68 -11.43
N GLY A 25 6.16 -1.45 -11.79
CA GLY A 25 6.67 -1.50 -13.16
C GLY A 25 7.35 -0.18 -13.56
N ASP A 26 7.24 0.18 -14.83
CA ASP A 26 7.80 1.43 -15.39
C ASP A 26 7.22 2.70 -14.77
N ASP A 27 6.04 2.60 -14.15
CA ASP A 27 5.29 3.72 -13.59
C ASP A 27 5.62 4.04 -12.12
N PHE A 28 6.66 3.39 -11.59
CA PHE A 28 7.00 3.40 -10.17
C PHE A 28 7.21 4.79 -9.57
N MET A 29 7.78 5.74 -10.32
CA MET A 29 8.00 7.10 -9.83
C MET A 29 6.68 7.82 -9.54
N ILE A 30 5.69 7.70 -10.43
CA ILE A 30 4.40 8.37 -10.24
C ILE A 30 3.60 7.66 -9.16
N ALA A 31 3.62 6.33 -9.15
CA ALA A 31 2.91 5.55 -8.15
C ALA A 31 3.43 5.81 -6.72
N GLU A 32 4.76 5.89 -6.54
CA GLU A 32 5.37 6.27 -5.26
C GLU A 32 4.94 7.67 -4.80
N MET A 33 5.06 8.68 -5.68
CA MET A 33 4.60 10.04 -5.37
C MET A 33 3.12 10.07 -4.97
N GLN A 34 2.31 9.22 -5.61
CA GLN A 34 0.89 9.13 -5.32
C GLN A 34 0.60 8.50 -3.94
N VAL A 35 1.37 7.50 -3.52
CA VAL A 35 1.27 6.94 -2.17
C VAL A 35 1.61 8.01 -1.13
N TYR A 36 2.68 8.77 -1.33
CA TYR A 36 3.06 9.85 -0.41
C TYR A 36 2.03 10.98 -0.37
N ALA A 37 1.44 11.33 -1.52
CA ALA A 37 0.37 12.31 -1.59
C ALA A 37 -0.89 11.83 -0.86
N LEU A 38 -1.24 10.54 -1.01
CA LEU A 38 -2.35 9.92 -0.29
C LEU A 38 -2.10 9.90 1.22
N ALA A 39 -0.89 9.53 1.65
CA ALA A 39 -0.50 9.52 3.05
C ALA A 39 -0.69 10.91 3.68
N ARG A 40 -0.17 11.95 3.01
CA ARG A 40 -0.32 13.34 3.47
C ARG A 40 -1.76 13.84 3.48
N LYS A 41 -2.60 13.32 2.58
CA LYS A 41 -4.02 13.71 2.50
C LYS A 41 -4.87 13.02 3.57
N MET A 42 -4.63 11.74 3.81
CA MET A 42 -5.50 10.89 4.62
C MET A 42 -5.04 10.76 6.06
N ILE A 43 -3.73 10.75 6.32
CA ILE A 43 -3.19 10.66 7.68
C ILE A 43 -3.15 12.04 8.31
N THR A 44 -3.89 12.20 9.40
CA THR A 44 -3.91 13.45 10.18
C THR A 44 -2.56 13.68 10.85
N GLY A 45 -1.93 14.83 10.56
CA GLY A 45 -0.63 15.18 11.14
C GLY A 45 0.56 14.45 10.53
N TYR A 46 0.43 13.89 9.32
CA TYR A 46 1.55 13.26 8.64
C TYR A 46 2.63 14.27 8.23
N GLU A 47 3.79 14.21 8.89
CA GLU A 47 4.95 15.07 8.63
C GLU A 47 5.94 14.46 7.63
N GLY A 48 5.61 13.31 7.04
CA GLY A 48 6.56 12.48 6.31
C GLY A 48 7.18 11.41 7.23
N GLY A 49 8.14 10.66 6.69
CA GLY A 49 8.85 9.64 7.46
C GLY A 49 9.52 8.62 6.57
N PHE A 50 10.17 7.64 7.21
CA PHE A 50 10.63 6.46 6.51
C PHE A 50 9.45 5.57 6.12
N TRP A 51 9.66 4.73 5.12
CA TRP A 51 8.66 3.80 4.61
C TRP A 51 9.27 2.41 4.55
N HIS A 52 8.62 1.46 5.19
CA HIS A 52 8.96 0.06 5.05
C HIS A 52 8.29 -0.51 3.82
N PHE A 53 9.04 -1.35 3.11
CA PHE A 53 8.55 -2.03 1.93
C PHE A 53 8.42 -3.50 2.30
N ILE A 54 7.19 -4.01 2.21
CA ILE A 54 6.84 -5.36 2.60
C ILE A 54 6.57 -6.16 1.34
N ARG A 55 7.33 -7.24 1.15
CA ARG A 55 7.11 -8.16 0.03
C ARG A 55 6.17 -9.28 0.48
N LEU A 56 5.10 -9.49 -0.29
CA LEU A 56 4.15 -10.56 -0.01
C LEU A 56 4.64 -11.90 -0.58
N PRO A 57 4.38 -13.02 0.12
CA PRO A 57 4.76 -14.36 -0.34
C PRO A 57 4.04 -14.77 -1.64
N ASP A 58 2.81 -14.29 -1.83
CA ASP A 58 2.00 -14.52 -3.04
C ASP A 58 2.47 -13.69 -4.25
N GLY A 59 3.47 -12.83 -4.04
CA GLY A 59 3.97 -11.86 -5.02
C GLY A 59 3.40 -10.46 -4.80
N GLY A 60 4.01 -9.48 -5.46
CA GLY A 60 3.75 -8.08 -5.18
C GLY A 60 4.28 -7.65 -3.81
N GLY A 61 3.58 -6.73 -3.17
CA GLY A 61 3.98 -6.14 -1.91
C GLY A 61 3.26 -4.82 -1.66
N TYR A 62 3.54 -4.22 -0.52
CA TYR A 62 3.01 -2.90 -0.16
C TYR A 62 4.08 -2.07 0.54
N MET A 63 3.79 -0.79 0.68
CA MET A 63 4.62 0.11 1.46
C MET A 63 3.83 0.65 2.64
N MET A 64 4.46 0.69 3.81
CA MET A 64 3.87 1.22 5.04
C MET A 64 4.77 2.30 5.64
N PRO A 65 4.21 3.36 6.22
CA PRO A 65 5.00 4.36 6.91
C PRO A 65 5.65 3.75 8.17
N ASP A 66 6.88 4.14 8.46
CA ASP A 66 7.57 3.80 9.71
C ASP A 66 7.10 4.74 10.83
N CYS A 67 5.85 4.55 11.25
CA CYS A 67 5.26 5.30 12.35
C CYS A 67 4.39 4.40 13.21
N GLY A 68 3.93 4.93 14.36
CA GLY A 68 2.96 4.24 15.20
C GLY A 68 1.56 4.18 14.55
N PRO A 69 0.53 3.84 15.34
CA PRO A 69 -0.86 3.94 14.90
C PRO A 69 -1.15 5.33 14.35
N VAL A 70 -1.77 5.38 13.18
CA VAL A 70 -2.10 6.63 12.48
C VAL A 70 -3.59 6.83 12.41
N HIS A 71 -4.03 8.07 12.62
CA HIS A 71 -5.42 8.45 12.39
C HIS A 71 -5.62 8.67 10.90
N LEU A 72 -6.30 7.71 10.26
CA LEU A 72 -6.60 7.75 8.84
C LEU A 72 -8.03 8.26 8.64
N THR A 73 -8.14 9.30 7.82
CA THR A 73 -9.41 9.92 7.44
C THR A 73 -9.58 9.83 5.93
N ASN A 74 -10.69 9.24 5.47
CA ASN A 74 -11.06 9.25 4.08
C ASN A 74 -12.27 10.17 3.90
N SER A 75 -12.04 11.36 3.33
CA SER A 75 -13.13 12.31 3.04
C SER A 75 -14.11 11.80 1.98
N GLU A 76 -13.72 10.79 1.19
CA GLU A 76 -14.56 10.24 0.12
C GLU A 76 -15.66 9.33 0.71
N ASN A 77 -15.32 8.51 1.72
CA ASN A 77 -16.22 7.53 2.34
C ASN A 77 -16.53 7.78 3.83
N TRP A 78 -16.23 8.98 4.35
CA TRP A 78 -16.43 9.35 5.76
C TRP A 78 -15.72 8.41 6.76
N PHE A 79 -14.70 7.68 6.29
CA PHE A 79 -13.89 6.84 7.15
C PHE A 79 -13.09 7.73 8.09
N ASP A 80 -13.23 7.51 9.39
CA ASP A 80 -12.49 8.20 10.44
C ASP A 80 -12.13 7.15 11.49
N SER A 81 -10.90 6.61 11.41
CA SER A 81 -10.47 5.62 12.38
C SER A 81 -8.96 5.64 12.55
N THR A 82 -8.51 5.26 13.74
CA THR A 82 -7.09 5.03 14.01
C THR A 82 -6.77 3.59 13.63
N VAL A 83 -5.84 3.42 12.69
CA VAL A 83 -5.39 2.13 12.18
C VAL A 83 -3.89 1.97 12.46
N SER A 84 -3.39 0.74 12.46
CA SER A 84 -1.94 0.52 12.52
C SER A 84 -1.24 1.08 11.27
N ALA A 85 0.07 1.32 11.37
CA ALA A 85 0.86 1.74 10.22
C ALA A 85 0.86 0.69 9.09
N ASP A 86 0.77 -0.59 9.44
CA ASP A 86 0.67 -1.69 8.47
C ASP A 86 -0.64 -1.59 7.66
N ALA A 87 -1.78 -1.51 8.36
CA ALA A 87 -3.08 -1.33 7.74
C ALA A 87 -3.15 -0.04 6.90
N ALA A 88 -2.60 1.07 7.41
CA ALA A 88 -2.50 2.31 6.66
C ALA A 88 -1.67 2.14 5.38
N GLY A 89 -0.54 1.44 5.45
CA GLY A 89 0.30 1.15 4.28
C GLY A 89 -0.43 0.35 3.21
N ILE A 90 -1.17 -0.68 3.63
CA ILE A 90 -2.01 -1.49 2.74
C ILE A 90 -3.09 -0.64 2.07
N ILE A 91 -3.82 0.18 2.83
CA ILE A 91 -4.87 1.07 2.31
C ILE A 91 -4.26 2.04 1.27
N LEU A 92 -3.19 2.73 1.63
CA LEU A 92 -2.54 3.73 0.78
C LEU A 92 -1.98 3.11 -0.50
N THR A 93 -1.34 1.94 -0.40
CA THR A 93 -0.82 1.20 -1.55
C THR A 93 -1.95 0.74 -2.46
N SER A 94 -3.03 0.19 -1.89
CA SER A 94 -4.20 -0.27 -2.64
C SER A 94 -4.88 0.87 -3.41
N LEU A 95 -5.10 2.01 -2.75
CA LEU A 95 -5.64 3.22 -3.39
C LEU A 95 -4.72 3.74 -4.50
N ALA A 96 -3.40 3.66 -4.29
CA ALA A 96 -2.44 4.06 -5.30
C ALA A 96 -2.55 3.17 -6.55
N ILE A 97 -2.49 1.85 -6.37
CA ILE A 97 -2.62 0.85 -7.43
C ILE A 97 -3.95 1.03 -8.18
N ASN A 98 -5.07 1.21 -7.48
CA ASN A 98 -6.38 1.38 -8.09
C ASN A 98 -6.45 2.63 -8.97
N ARG A 99 -5.97 3.78 -8.47
CA ARG A 99 -5.92 5.02 -9.27
C ARG A 99 -5.00 4.89 -10.49
N ARG A 100 -3.85 4.21 -10.36
CA ARG A 100 -2.94 3.96 -11.50
C ARG A 100 -3.58 3.01 -12.51
N LEU A 101 -4.23 1.95 -12.04
CA LEU A 101 -4.97 1.00 -12.87
C LEU A 101 -6.00 1.72 -13.75
N TRP A 102 -6.79 2.62 -13.16
CA TRP A 102 -7.78 3.42 -13.89
C TRP A 102 -7.13 4.36 -14.92
N ALA A 103 -6.02 5.01 -14.57
CA ALA A 103 -5.28 5.88 -15.48
C ALA A 103 -4.71 5.12 -16.69
N HIS A 104 -4.10 3.95 -16.46
CA HIS A 104 -3.53 3.13 -17.55
C HIS A 104 -4.60 2.42 -18.38
N HIS A 105 -5.72 2.05 -17.77
CA HIS A 105 -6.88 1.53 -18.48
C HIS A 105 -7.42 2.58 -19.48
N ALA A 106 -7.51 3.85 -19.08
CA ALA A 106 -7.90 4.94 -19.98
C ALA A 106 -6.88 5.20 -21.10
N CYS A 107 -5.58 5.00 -20.83
CA CYS A 107 -4.50 5.20 -21.81
C CYS A 107 -4.20 3.97 -22.68
N GLY A 108 -4.89 2.83 -22.48
CA GLY A 108 -4.70 1.60 -23.26
C GLY A 108 -3.39 0.84 -23.00
N HIS A 109 -2.69 1.10 -21.89
CA HIS A 109 -1.46 0.39 -21.53
C HIS A 109 -1.78 -1.00 -20.93
N ALA A 110 -1.99 -2.00 -21.79
CA ALA A 110 -2.42 -3.33 -21.39
C ALA A 110 -1.45 -4.04 -20.41
N ALA A 111 -0.13 -3.90 -20.60
CA ALA A 111 0.87 -4.54 -19.76
C ALA A 111 0.85 -4.02 -18.31
N LEU A 112 0.85 -2.70 -18.13
CA LEU A 112 0.76 -2.07 -16.80
C LEU A 112 -0.61 -2.28 -16.16
N THR A 113 -1.69 -2.23 -16.95
CA THR A 113 -3.04 -2.53 -16.46
C THR A 113 -3.12 -3.95 -15.92
N HIS A 114 -2.54 -4.93 -16.63
CA HIS A 114 -2.48 -6.31 -16.16
C HIS A 114 -1.63 -6.44 -14.89
N LEU A 115 -0.45 -5.82 -14.86
CA LEU A 115 0.42 -5.80 -13.68
C LEU A 115 -0.31 -5.27 -12.45
N PHE A 116 -0.93 -4.08 -12.55
CA PHE A 116 -1.65 -3.46 -11.43
C PHE A 116 -2.85 -4.30 -10.98
N ARG A 117 -3.58 -4.92 -11.91
CA ARG A 117 -4.67 -5.84 -11.56
C ARG A 117 -4.16 -7.06 -10.80
N THR A 118 -3.01 -7.63 -11.20
CA THR A 118 -2.40 -8.76 -10.47
C THR A 118 -1.93 -8.33 -9.08
N ARG A 119 -1.32 -7.16 -8.95
CA ARG A 119 -0.87 -6.62 -7.65
C ARG A 119 -2.02 -6.34 -6.70
N ASP A 120 -3.10 -5.76 -7.23
CA ASP A 120 -4.33 -5.52 -6.48
C ASP A 120 -4.89 -6.84 -5.94
N ALA A 121 -5.06 -7.87 -6.80
CA ALA A 121 -5.55 -9.18 -6.37
C ALA A 121 -4.67 -9.84 -5.29
N GLN A 122 -3.34 -9.74 -5.40
CA GLN A 122 -2.39 -10.23 -4.41
C GLN A 122 -2.53 -9.50 -3.06
N LEU A 123 -2.73 -8.18 -3.10
CA LEU A 123 -2.92 -7.37 -1.92
C LEU A 123 -4.28 -7.66 -1.25
N TRP A 124 -5.35 -7.80 -2.04
CA TRP A 124 -6.67 -8.21 -1.54
C TRP A 124 -6.66 -9.57 -0.86
N SER A 125 -5.94 -10.55 -1.43
CA SER A 125 -5.76 -11.84 -0.77
C SER A 125 -5.04 -11.69 0.57
N HIS A 126 -4.07 -10.78 0.69
CA HIS A 126 -3.40 -10.51 1.96
C HIS A 126 -4.31 -9.80 2.98
N ILE A 127 -5.13 -8.85 2.53
CA ILE A 127 -6.09 -8.12 3.39
C ILE A 127 -7.03 -9.09 4.10
N GLU A 128 -7.49 -10.15 3.42
CA GLU A 128 -8.40 -11.14 4.01
C GLU A 128 -7.84 -11.80 5.28
N PHE A 129 -6.52 -11.98 5.36
CA PHE A 129 -5.84 -12.58 6.51
C PHE A 129 -5.34 -11.54 7.53
N HIS A 130 -5.51 -10.25 7.27
CA HIS A 130 -5.05 -9.19 8.15
C HIS A 130 -6.00 -9.00 9.35
N PRO A 131 -5.51 -8.84 10.60
CA PRO A 131 -6.37 -8.65 11.77
C PRO A 131 -7.26 -7.40 11.70
N GLU A 132 -6.84 -6.38 10.96
CA GLU A 132 -7.61 -5.15 10.71
C GLU A 132 -8.34 -5.15 9.35
N CYS A 133 -8.61 -6.32 8.78
CA CYS A 133 -9.26 -6.45 7.46
C CYS A 133 -10.54 -5.62 7.34
N ASN A 134 -11.41 -5.62 8.35
CA ASN A 134 -12.63 -4.81 8.36
C ASN A 134 -12.38 -3.31 8.26
N ALA A 135 -11.33 -2.80 8.92
CA ALA A 135 -10.97 -1.39 8.85
C ALA A 135 -10.38 -1.04 7.48
N ILE A 136 -9.57 -1.93 6.91
CA ILE A 136 -9.03 -1.78 5.57
C ILE A 136 -10.16 -1.76 4.53
N TYR A 137 -11.11 -2.70 4.61
CA TYR A 137 -12.28 -2.73 3.73
C TYR A 137 -13.11 -1.46 3.85
N ALA A 138 -13.39 -0.99 5.06
CA ALA A 138 -14.14 0.24 5.26
C ALA A 138 -13.42 1.49 4.75
N ALA A 139 -12.08 1.48 4.67
CA ALA A 139 -11.32 2.58 4.11
C ALA A 139 -11.23 2.55 2.56
N LEU A 140 -11.40 1.36 1.97
CA LEU A 140 -11.31 1.10 0.52
C LEU A 140 -12.67 0.97 -0.18
N ASP A 141 -13.76 0.84 0.57
CA ASP A 141 -15.14 1.05 0.11
C ASP A 141 -15.25 2.43 -0.56
#